data_AF-A0AAN6LDZ9-F1
#
_entry.id   AF-A0AAN6LDZ9-F1
#
_cell.length_a   1.000
_cell.length_b   1.000
_cell.length_c   1.000
_cell.angle_alpha   90.00
_cell.angle_beta   90.00
_cell.angle_gamma   90.00
#
_symmetry.space_group_name_H-M   'P 1'
#
loop_
_entity.id
_entity.type
_entity.pdbx_description
1 polymer ?
#
loop_
_entity_poly.entity_id
_entity_poly.type
_entity_poly.pdbx_seq_one_letter_code
_entity_poly.pdbx_strand_id
1 'polypeptide(L)'
;MIISSRRTGTSHNMTLRRTPTKPSFGPTPLSYDSTQHLRVPFLDSPLPSPSLPSILPRHGKEPSRRWHKRLWRLFCWIAGVVLIVWFGLSWSHSESLPEAVSYLSHDGNPFEIVGSDELPQAPSPVMVTDQRGRSRWTISIPKNLEFPLPPSDYARLCQQSMELSQHVAGLKSHKSHHHAGHHGYYHKDRNFMDVGDAEAHGLLPSSREEERDAFGVVGGELYAQEGHGVPVCETSLTYVMQTEDAGMGATVMGLWMSYGLAQQEGRAFFVDDTNWSYGQYTTYFKLPPMPRCRPPPSSQRVPCPHGAKHLLVSAATTTWTFGHNFNEKFEDGHKKGVQRQKAMFDFLRSGYEDLFHLTGDDAVYYEQRVQELNTSVRDKGGIEVGIHVRHGDLHPMQFEYQKSYLPLELYTTAAYDILTSHRRSHIVSTTSLGTDKSTIIVASDDPDVYTSTEMTDTEKAQSMISLVSKAALDAATAAQGGTKNMMDGNIGWEGGFFRDMFWSLGAPPPPRAAGSPPASRNEPHLRPRSIEPTDINWFRFHPPQEALQLRELIGRAYLLDLAVLGQSDAVVCGVSSIGCRLLAVMMGWEKAIERGKWQNVDGTWHWKGIIW
;
A
#
# COMPACT_ATOMS: atom_id res chain seq x y z
N MET A 1 -10.80 -64.94 -8.61
CA MET A 1 -10.62 -66.18 -9.40
C MET A 1 -10.44 -65.79 -10.87
N ILE A 2 -9.63 -66.53 -11.63
CA ILE A 2 -9.35 -66.42 -13.10
C ILE A 2 -10.69 -66.44 -13.92
N ILE A 3 -10.95 -65.93 -15.14
CA ILE A 3 -10.26 -65.57 -16.43
C ILE A 3 -11.00 -64.34 -17.05
N SER A 4 -10.51 -63.38 -17.87
CA SER A 4 -9.25 -63.09 -18.61
C SER A 4 -9.18 -63.24 -20.17
N SER A 5 -10.04 -62.56 -20.96
CA SER A 5 -9.87 -62.33 -22.43
C SER A 5 -10.55 -61.00 -22.87
N ARG A 6 -10.04 -60.07 -23.72
CA ARG A 6 -9.45 -60.11 -25.10
C ARG A 6 -10.47 -60.59 -26.16
N ARG A 7 -10.60 -60.06 -27.40
CA ARG A 7 -9.76 -59.23 -28.32
C ARG A 7 -10.69 -58.72 -29.49
N THR A 8 -10.46 -57.76 -30.42
CA THR A 8 -9.34 -56.86 -30.84
C THR A 8 -9.88 -55.69 -31.71
N GLY A 9 -9.29 -54.48 -31.65
CA GLY A 9 -9.23 -53.49 -32.77
C GLY A 9 -10.51 -52.70 -33.13
N THR A 10 -10.49 -51.67 -33.98
CA THR A 10 -9.41 -50.90 -34.70
C THR A 10 -10.09 -49.71 -35.43
N SER A 11 -9.49 -48.59 -35.87
CA SER A 11 -8.12 -48.01 -35.88
C SER A 11 -8.22 -46.49 -36.22
N HIS A 12 -7.10 -45.73 -36.18
CA HIS A 12 -6.90 -44.37 -36.76
C HIS A 12 -7.63 -43.20 -36.07
N ASN A 13 -7.20 -41.92 -36.09
CA ASN A 13 -5.97 -41.17 -36.43
C ASN A 13 -6.21 -39.72 -35.87
N MET A 14 -5.32 -38.72 -35.76
CA MET A 14 -3.86 -38.46 -35.59
C MET A 14 -3.76 -36.92 -35.36
N THR A 15 -2.78 -36.25 -34.74
CA THR A 15 -1.46 -36.60 -34.12
C THR A 15 -1.07 -35.47 -33.14
N LEU A 16 -0.11 -35.70 -32.23
CA LEU A 16 0.65 -34.63 -31.57
C LEU A 16 2.15 -35.00 -31.48
N ARG A 17 3.04 -34.13 -31.98
CA ARG A 17 4.47 -34.42 -32.16
C ARG A 17 5.29 -33.56 -31.19
N ARG A 18 6.03 -34.20 -30.27
CA ARG A 18 6.96 -33.53 -29.33
C ARG A 18 8.41 -33.73 -29.77
N THR A 19 9.20 -32.65 -29.78
CA THR A 19 10.67 -32.68 -29.77
C THR A 19 11.21 -31.51 -28.91
N PRO A 20 12.42 -31.61 -28.31
CA PRO A 20 12.77 -30.82 -27.12
C PRO A 20 14.05 -29.97 -27.23
N THR A 21 14.29 -29.09 -26.25
CA THR A 21 15.64 -28.91 -25.65
C THR A 21 15.62 -28.19 -24.30
N LYS A 22 16.48 -28.68 -23.38
CA LYS A 22 17.14 -28.10 -22.18
C LYS A 22 16.70 -26.72 -21.63
N PRO A 23 16.73 -26.55 -20.30
CA PRO A 23 17.99 -26.13 -19.65
C PRO A 23 18.54 -27.15 -18.63
N SER A 24 19.72 -26.87 -18.08
CA SER A 24 20.41 -27.68 -17.07
C SER A 24 20.69 -26.89 -15.80
N PHE A 25 20.34 -27.43 -14.63
CA PHE A 25 21.30 -27.99 -13.66
C PHE A 25 20.52 -28.72 -12.54
N GLY A 26 21.02 -29.88 -12.11
CA GLY A 26 20.30 -30.79 -11.19
C GLY A 26 20.88 -30.80 -9.75
N PRO A 27 20.14 -31.32 -8.74
CA PRO A 27 20.42 -30.98 -7.34
C PRO A 27 20.76 -32.16 -6.41
N THR A 28 21.71 -31.93 -5.50
CA THR A 28 21.74 -32.52 -4.13
C THR A 28 21.93 -34.07 -4.07
N PRO A 29 21.71 -34.83 -2.97
CA PRO A 29 22.72 -35.82 -2.51
C PRO A 29 22.18 -37.26 -2.41
N LEU A 30 23.01 -38.23 -1.95
CA LEU A 30 22.63 -39.24 -0.94
C LEU A 30 23.82 -40.12 -0.49
N SER A 31 23.57 -40.95 0.52
CA SER A 31 24.50 -41.61 1.45
C SER A 31 24.89 -43.07 1.13
N TYR A 32 25.65 -43.71 2.05
CA TYR A 32 25.97 -45.16 2.19
C TYR A 32 27.15 -45.68 1.32
N ASP A 33 28.05 -46.59 1.76
CA ASP A 33 28.11 -47.39 3.01
C ASP A 33 29.55 -47.86 3.41
N SER A 34 29.72 -48.21 4.69
CA SER A 34 30.56 -49.28 5.28
C SER A 34 32.12 -49.28 5.41
N THR A 35 32.58 -50.16 6.33
CA THR A 35 33.92 -50.78 6.55
C THR A 35 35.11 -50.04 7.23
N GLN A 36 35.12 -50.08 8.57
CA GLN A 36 36.12 -50.73 9.47
C GLN A 36 37.68 -50.64 9.31
N HIS A 37 38.33 -50.26 10.44
CA HIS A 37 39.56 -50.84 11.08
C HIS A 37 41.04 -50.56 10.65
N LEU A 38 41.78 -49.99 11.63
CA LEU A 38 43.14 -50.37 12.16
C LEU A 38 44.50 -50.03 11.46
N ARG A 39 45.39 -49.37 12.25
CA ARG A 39 46.90 -49.33 12.25
C ARG A 39 47.62 -48.62 11.06
N VAL A 40 48.53 -47.62 11.19
CA VAL A 40 49.77 -47.42 12.01
C VAL A 40 50.98 -48.24 11.50
N PRO A 41 52.22 -47.70 11.27
CA PRO A 41 52.68 -46.30 11.03
C PRO A 41 53.71 -46.15 9.85
N PHE A 42 54.28 -44.94 9.62
CA PHE A 42 55.73 -44.62 9.76
C PHE A 42 56.14 -43.21 9.22
N LEU A 43 57.22 -42.68 9.82
CA LEU A 43 58.23 -41.64 9.45
C LEU A 43 58.06 -40.81 8.14
N ASP A 44 58.49 -39.55 8.07
CA ASP A 44 59.68 -38.93 8.71
C ASP A 44 59.47 -37.52 9.33
N SER A 45 60.53 -36.98 9.97
CA SER A 45 60.59 -35.75 10.80
C SER A 45 61.46 -34.63 10.15
N PRO A 46 61.67 -33.40 10.71
CA PRO A 46 61.28 -32.88 12.04
C PRO A 46 60.67 -31.44 12.10
N LEU A 47 60.53 -30.95 13.33
CA LEU A 47 59.88 -29.70 13.77
C LEU A 47 60.79 -28.44 13.69
N PRO A 48 60.28 -27.26 14.11
CA PRO A 48 60.78 -26.73 15.39
C PRO A 48 59.70 -26.37 16.42
N SER A 49 60.10 -26.23 17.69
CA SER A 49 59.23 -25.92 18.84
C SER A 49 59.74 -24.70 19.63
N PRO A 50 58.89 -23.95 20.37
CA PRO A 50 59.31 -22.77 21.14
C PRO A 50 59.54 -23.06 22.64
N SER A 51 60.43 -22.30 23.32
CA SER A 51 60.26 -21.85 24.74
C SER A 51 61.47 -21.12 25.39
N LEU A 52 61.25 -19.87 25.84
CA LEU A 52 61.56 -19.31 27.20
C LEU A 52 63.05 -19.23 27.71
N PRO A 53 63.38 -18.55 28.86
CA PRO A 53 64.49 -17.56 28.86
C PRO A 53 65.55 -17.66 30.00
N SER A 54 66.55 -16.75 29.97
CA SER A 54 66.92 -15.79 31.06
C SER A 54 68.43 -15.54 31.34
N ILE A 55 68.72 -14.46 32.10
CA ILE A 55 69.95 -14.14 32.88
C ILE A 55 71.15 -13.47 32.17
N LEU A 56 71.19 -12.11 32.25
CA LEU A 56 72.33 -11.20 32.56
C LEU A 56 73.57 -11.12 31.60
N PRO A 57 74.42 -10.05 31.64
CA PRO A 57 74.58 -9.01 32.66
C PRO A 57 74.34 -7.55 32.21
N ARG A 58 74.79 -6.59 33.03
CA ARG A 58 74.33 -5.18 33.09
C ARG A 58 75.45 -4.18 32.83
N HIS A 59 75.53 -3.65 31.61
CA HIS A 59 76.23 -2.40 31.23
C HIS A 59 75.24 -1.56 30.39
N GLY A 60 75.31 -0.23 30.27
CA GLY A 60 76.15 0.78 30.88
C GLY A 60 75.78 2.10 30.17
N LYS A 61 75.27 3.13 30.88
CA LYS A 61 74.64 4.28 30.21
C LYS A 61 75.68 5.24 29.62
N GLU A 62 75.73 5.36 28.29
CA GLU A 62 76.42 6.48 27.65
C GLU A 62 75.71 7.82 27.92
N PRO A 63 76.46 8.93 28.08
CA PRO A 63 75.89 10.26 28.29
C PRO A 63 75.33 10.84 26.99
N SER A 64 74.04 11.22 26.98
CA SER A 64 73.37 11.74 25.78
C SER A 64 74.08 12.97 25.19
N ARG A 65 74.61 12.84 23.97
CA ARG A 65 75.35 13.88 23.24
C ARG A 65 74.47 15.13 23.06
N ARG A 66 74.81 16.23 23.75
CA ARG A 66 73.94 17.42 23.97
C ARG A 66 73.46 18.17 22.70
N TRP A 67 73.92 17.78 21.51
CA TRP A 67 73.64 18.46 20.24
C TRP A 67 72.23 18.18 19.68
N HIS A 68 71.69 16.96 19.84
CA HIS A 68 70.39 16.56 19.29
C HIS A 68 69.23 17.46 19.78
N LYS A 69 69.29 17.99 21.01
CA LYS A 69 68.25 18.90 21.54
C LYS A 69 68.21 20.28 20.86
N ARG A 70 69.23 20.68 20.07
CA ARG A 70 69.16 21.88 19.22
C ARG A 70 68.58 21.57 17.85
N LEU A 71 69.04 20.49 17.20
CA LEU A 71 68.50 20.03 15.91
C LEU A 71 67.00 19.69 16.00
N TRP A 72 66.58 18.98 17.06
CA TRP A 72 65.16 18.65 17.26
C TRP A 72 64.29 19.90 17.44
N ARG A 73 64.77 20.93 18.16
CA ARG A 73 64.06 22.21 18.28
C ARG A 73 63.95 22.92 16.93
N LEU A 74 65.03 22.95 16.15
CA LEU A 74 65.01 23.56 14.81
C LEU A 74 64.04 22.83 13.88
N PHE A 75 64.03 21.49 13.90
CA PHE A 75 63.10 20.66 13.15
C PHE A 75 61.63 20.91 13.54
N CYS A 76 61.32 20.95 14.85
CA CYS A 76 59.98 21.31 15.32
C CYS A 76 59.57 22.74 14.93
N TRP A 77 60.51 23.70 14.89
CA TRP A 77 60.23 25.07 14.48
C TRP A 77 59.93 25.15 12.98
N ILE A 78 60.74 24.48 12.14
CA ILE A 78 60.52 24.39 10.69
C ILE A 78 59.20 23.68 10.39
N ALA A 79 58.91 22.54 11.05
CA ALA A 79 57.64 21.83 10.90
C ALA A 79 56.44 22.69 11.34
N GLY A 80 56.57 23.48 12.41
CA GLY A 80 55.56 24.43 12.85
C GLY A 80 55.30 25.54 11.82
N VAL A 81 56.35 26.14 11.26
CA VAL A 81 56.22 27.16 10.20
C VAL A 81 55.59 26.56 8.93
N VAL A 82 56.02 25.36 8.51
CA VAL A 82 55.44 24.66 7.36
C VAL A 82 53.95 24.35 7.59
N LEU A 83 53.56 23.91 8.80
CA LEU A 83 52.15 23.69 9.14
C LEU A 83 51.33 24.99 9.13
N ILE A 84 51.88 26.11 9.64
CA ILE A 84 51.20 27.41 9.64
C ILE A 84 51.04 27.95 8.21
N VAL A 85 52.07 27.85 7.37
CA VAL A 85 52.01 28.25 5.96
C VAL A 85 51.06 27.36 5.18
N TRP A 86 51.06 26.04 5.43
CA TRP A 86 50.11 25.11 4.83
C TRP A 86 48.67 25.41 5.25
N PHE A 87 48.40 25.71 6.53
CA PHE A 87 47.07 26.11 7.00
C PHE A 87 46.60 27.44 6.40
N GLY A 88 47.50 28.42 6.24
CA GLY A 88 47.17 29.68 5.58
C GLY A 88 46.82 29.50 4.11
N LEU A 89 47.60 28.69 3.39
CA LEU A 89 47.38 28.40 1.97
C LEU A 89 46.16 27.51 1.73
N SER A 90 45.88 26.54 2.61
CA SER A 90 44.67 25.72 2.52
C SER A 90 43.42 26.52 2.82
N TRP A 91 43.48 27.50 3.75
CA TRP A 91 42.36 28.42 3.99
C TRP A 91 42.08 29.29 2.74
N SER A 92 43.10 29.81 2.07
CA SER A 92 42.92 30.56 0.80
C SER A 92 42.43 29.69 -0.38
N HIS A 93 42.54 28.37 -0.29
CA HIS A 93 41.93 27.43 -1.25
C HIS A 93 40.56 26.91 -0.79
N SER A 94 40.08 27.26 0.40
CA SER A 94 38.81 26.76 0.96
C SER A 94 37.55 27.47 0.43
N GLU A 95 37.72 28.50 -0.41
CA GLU A 95 36.63 29.22 -1.09
C GLU A 95 36.18 28.51 -2.40
N SER A 96 36.66 27.28 -2.67
CA SER A 96 36.08 26.44 -3.72
C SER A 96 34.72 25.91 -3.26
N LEU A 97 33.65 26.37 -3.90
CA LEU A 97 32.31 25.78 -3.81
C LEU A 97 32.38 24.26 -4.01
N PRO A 98 31.59 23.45 -3.29
CA PRO A 98 31.56 22.01 -3.50
C PRO A 98 31.08 21.69 -4.92
N GLU A 99 31.94 21.02 -5.68
CA GLU A 99 31.67 20.57 -7.04
C GLU A 99 30.45 19.63 -7.08
N ALA A 100 29.56 19.79 -8.06
CA ALA A 100 28.31 19.05 -8.13
C ALA A 100 28.54 17.55 -8.40
N VAL A 101 28.38 16.71 -7.37
CA VAL A 101 28.62 15.27 -7.47
C VAL A 101 27.35 14.56 -7.95
N SER A 102 27.35 14.12 -9.21
CA SER A 102 26.35 13.18 -9.72
C SER A 102 26.58 11.78 -9.13
N TYR A 103 25.52 11.13 -8.62
CA TYR A 103 25.61 9.75 -8.11
C TYR A 103 24.64 8.82 -8.84
N LEU A 104 25.03 7.57 -9.07
CA LEU A 104 24.15 6.57 -9.68
C LEU A 104 23.22 5.98 -8.61
N SER A 105 21.91 6.07 -8.85
CA SER A 105 20.89 5.36 -8.08
C SER A 105 21.00 3.84 -8.29
N HIS A 106 20.34 3.04 -7.43
CA HIS A 106 20.37 1.58 -7.55
C HIS A 106 19.69 1.07 -8.84
N ASP A 107 18.81 1.87 -9.45
CA ASP A 107 18.18 1.63 -10.76
C ASP A 107 19.01 2.18 -11.95
N GLY A 108 20.24 2.65 -11.71
CA GLY A 108 21.17 3.08 -12.75
C GLY A 108 20.94 4.48 -13.34
N ASN A 109 19.89 5.19 -12.91
CA ASN A 109 19.70 6.59 -13.27
C ASN A 109 20.63 7.51 -12.45
N PRO A 110 21.32 8.50 -13.05
CA PRO A 110 22.11 9.47 -12.31
C PRO A 110 21.19 10.46 -11.57
N PHE A 111 21.38 10.58 -10.26
CA PHE A 111 20.85 11.65 -9.43
C PHE A 111 21.87 12.80 -9.41
N GLU A 112 21.39 14.04 -9.52
CA GLU A 112 22.18 15.25 -9.39
C GLU A 112 21.81 15.96 -8.08
N ILE A 113 22.75 16.03 -7.14
CA ILE A 113 22.58 16.88 -5.95
C ILE A 113 22.79 18.33 -6.44
N VAL A 114 21.68 19.00 -6.78
CA VAL A 114 21.68 20.40 -7.18
C VAL A 114 22.17 21.26 -6.00
N GLY A 115 23.45 21.63 -6.05
CA GLY A 115 24.13 22.51 -5.11
C GLY A 115 24.31 23.94 -5.61
N SER A 116 23.55 24.34 -6.64
CA SER A 116 23.48 25.71 -7.14
C SER A 116 22.41 26.53 -6.40
N ASP A 117 22.43 27.85 -6.59
CA ASP A 117 21.43 28.77 -6.03
C ASP A 117 20.04 28.67 -6.70
N GLU A 118 19.85 27.78 -7.68
CA GLU A 118 18.60 27.60 -8.43
C GLU A 118 17.80 26.41 -7.90
N LEU A 119 16.55 26.67 -7.47
CA LEU A 119 15.65 25.64 -6.96
C LEU A 119 15.10 24.75 -8.10
N PRO A 120 14.89 23.44 -7.83
CA PRO A 120 14.45 22.48 -8.83
C PRO A 120 13.01 22.75 -9.31
N GLN A 121 12.76 22.56 -10.60
CA GLN A 121 11.44 22.72 -11.23
C GLN A 121 10.50 21.51 -11.02
N ALA A 122 11.02 20.41 -10.47
CA ALA A 122 10.28 19.21 -10.08
C ALA A 122 10.29 19.09 -8.54
N PRO A 123 9.31 18.41 -7.92
CA PRO A 123 9.27 18.26 -6.47
C PRO A 123 10.41 17.34 -6.02
N SER A 124 11.31 17.81 -5.15
CA SER A 124 12.46 17.03 -4.68
C SER A 124 12.98 17.48 -3.30
N PRO A 125 13.67 16.59 -2.56
CA PRO A 125 14.38 16.96 -1.34
C PRO A 125 15.67 17.72 -1.68
N VAL A 126 15.89 18.84 -0.99
CA VAL A 126 17.00 19.78 -1.24
C VAL A 126 17.86 19.98 0.01
N MET A 127 19.17 20.14 -0.18
CA MET A 127 20.09 20.46 0.91
C MET A 127 20.13 21.97 1.11
N VAL A 128 20.00 22.44 2.35
CA VAL A 128 19.99 23.87 2.70
C VAL A 128 20.97 24.16 3.82
N THR A 129 21.58 25.35 3.80
CA THR A 129 22.50 25.80 4.86
C THR A 129 21.76 26.69 5.85
N ASP A 130 21.65 26.20 7.09
CA ASP A 130 21.15 26.96 8.24
C ASP A 130 21.95 28.26 8.44
N GLN A 131 21.32 29.30 8.99
CA GLN A 131 21.97 30.60 9.31
C GLN A 131 23.23 30.47 10.19
N ARG A 132 23.42 29.31 10.82
CA ARG A 132 24.58 28.95 11.65
C ARG A 132 25.67 28.18 10.88
N GLY A 133 25.65 28.20 9.54
CA GLY A 133 26.59 27.46 8.68
C GLY A 133 26.45 25.94 8.75
N ARG A 134 25.24 25.42 9.04
CA ARG A 134 25.01 23.97 9.23
C ARG A 134 24.19 23.40 8.08
N SER A 135 24.76 22.47 7.33
CA SER A 135 24.02 21.68 6.33
C SER A 135 22.82 20.99 6.97
N ARG A 136 21.66 21.14 6.35
CA ARG A 136 20.36 20.55 6.68
C ARG A 136 19.70 20.12 5.38
N TRP A 137 18.53 19.49 5.45
CA TRP A 137 17.72 19.24 4.27
C TRP A 137 16.24 19.55 4.54
N THR A 138 15.53 19.85 3.46
CA THR A 138 14.09 20.11 3.42
C THR A 138 13.54 19.61 2.08
N ILE A 139 12.28 19.91 1.75
CA ILE A 139 11.67 19.55 0.47
C ILE A 139 11.23 20.82 -0.26
N SER A 140 11.56 20.91 -1.54
CA SER A 140 11.08 21.94 -2.45
C SER A 140 9.92 21.38 -3.27
N ILE A 141 8.72 21.92 -3.11
CA ILE A 141 7.55 21.66 -3.98
C ILE A 141 7.25 22.95 -4.76
N PRO A 142 7.55 23.01 -6.07
CA PRO A 142 7.26 24.18 -6.90
C PRO A 142 5.76 24.49 -7.02
N LYS A 143 5.41 25.77 -6.86
CA LYS A 143 4.00 26.25 -6.82
C LYS A 143 3.27 26.21 -8.16
N ASN A 144 4.00 26.02 -9.25
CA ASN A 144 3.46 25.89 -10.61
C ASN A 144 3.01 24.46 -10.94
N LEU A 145 3.07 23.55 -9.98
CA LEU A 145 2.58 22.18 -10.10
C LEU A 145 1.12 22.11 -9.62
N GLU A 146 0.36 21.22 -10.24
CA GLU A 146 -0.96 20.84 -9.75
C GLU A 146 -0.81 20.05 -8.43
N PHE A 147 -1.78 20.20 -7.52
CA PHE A 147 -1.86 19.44 -6.28
C PHE A 147 -3.19 18.69 -6.23
N PRO A 148 -3.23 17.40 -5.85
CA PRO A 148 -2.12 16.56 -5.41
C PRO A 148 -1.11 16.24 -6.53
N LEU A 149 0.13 16.00 -6.12
CA LEU A 149 1.19 15.51 -7.02
C LEU A 149 0.86 14.07 -7.46
N PRO A 150 1.32 13.63 -8.65
CA PRO A 150 1.14 12.25 -9.09
C PRO A 150 1.61 11.23 -8.03
N PRO A 151 0.94 10.08 -7.83
CA PRO A 151 1.30 9.12 -6.80
C PRO A 151 2.77 8.64 -6.87
N SER A 152 3.29 8.48 -8.09
CA SER A 152 4.69 8.16 -8.39
C SER A 152 5.69 9.24 -7.91
N ASP A 153 5.28 10.53 -7.86
CA ASP A 153 6.11 11.61 -7.32
C ASP A 153 6.17 11.60 -5.80
N TYR A 154 5.09 11.23 -5.10
CA TYR A 154 5.14 11.06 -3.64
C TYR A 154 6.05 9.88 -3.22
N ALA A 155 6.02 8.76 -3.96
CA ALA A 155 6.94 7.64 -3.73
C ALA A 155 8.40 8.06 -3.99
N ARG A 156 8.66 8.77 -5.09
CA ARG A 156 9.98 9.31 -5.45
C ARG A 156 10.52 10.29 -4.40
N LEU A 157 9.68 11.21 -3.90
CA LEU A 157 10.00 12.12 -2.80
C LEU A 157 10.45 11.36 -1.55
N CYS A 158 9.72 10.31 -1.14
CA CYS A 158 10.07 9.52 0.03
C CYS A 158 11.38 8.73 -0.13
N GLN A 159 11.60 8.08 -1.28
CA GLN A 159 12.86 7.41 -1.59
C GLN A 159 14.06 8.37 -1.51
N GLN A 160 14.00 9.48 -2.26
CA GLN A 160 15.08 10.47 -2.33
C GLN A 160 15.33 11.14 -0.96
N SER A 161 14.29 11.33 -0.15
CA SER A 161 14.41 11.89 1.21
C SER A 161 15.20 10.98 2.14
N MET A 162 15.06 9.66 2.01
CA MET A 162 15.85 8.69 2.77
C MET A 162 17.32 8.70 2.36
N GLU A 163 17.61 8.80 1.05
CA GLU A 163 18.98 8.92 0.52
C GLU A 163 19.65 10.21 1.02
N LEU A 164 18.98 11.37 0.88
CA LEU A 164 19.53 12.66 1.30
C LEU A 164 19.70 12.77 2.82
N SER A 165 18.77 12.23 3.62
CA SER A 165 18.91 12.17 5.09
C SER A 165 20.17 11.41 5.51
N GLN A 166 20.41 10.24 4.91
CA GLN A 166 21.62 9.45 5.15
C GLN A 166 22.89 10.20 4.73
N HIS A 167 22.87 10.88 3.58
CA HIS A 167 23.99 11.69 3.11
C HIS A 167 24.33 12.85 4.06
N VAL A 168 23.33 13.65 4.47
CA VAL A 168 23.54 14.80 5.38
C VAL A 168 23.94 14.36 6.80
N ALA A 169 23.53 13.17 7.24
CA ALA A 169 24.05 12.54 8.45
C ALA A 169 25.52 12.10 8.28
N GLY A 170 25.86 11.50 7.13
CA GLY A 170 27.22 11.06 6.77
C GLY A 170 28.22 12.20 6.75
N LEU A 171 27.89 13.36 6.16
CA LEU A 171 28.73 14.56 6.11
C LEU A 171 29.21 15.05 7.50
N LYS A 172 28.50 14.68 8.57
CA LYS A 172 28.82 15.09 9.96
C LYS A 172 29.55 13.99 10.75
N SER A 173 29.72 12.80 10.19
CA SER A 173 30.39 11.67 10.82
C SER A 173 31.76 11.40 10.20
N HIS A 174 32.80 12.07 10.72
CA HIS A 174 34.21 11.73 10.42
C HIS A 174 34.66 10.36 10.98
N LYS A 175 33.74 9.42 11.24
CA LYS A 175 34.00 8.04 11.67
C LYS A 175 33.32 7.08 10.71
N SER A 176 34.07 6.08 10.26
CA SER A 176 33.70 5.12 9.22
C SER A 176 32.43 4.35 9.53
N HIS A 177 31.57 4.20 8.52
CA HIS A 177 30.47 3.22 8.41
C HIS A 177 30.06 2.49 9.70
N HIS A 178 29.50 3.23 10.66
CA HIS A 178 28.60 2.59 11.60
C HIS A 178 27.33 2.22 10.81
N HIS A 179 26.96 0.93 10.84
CA HIS A 179 25.67 0.49 10.31
C HIS A 179 24.58 1.38 10.91
N ALA A 180 23.75 1.99 10.06
CA ALA A 180 22.63 2.80 10.52
C ALA A 180 21.71 1.90 11.36
N GLY A 181 21.66 2.14 12.67
CA GLY A 181 20.82 1.37 13.57
C GLY A 181 19.36 1.52 13.18
N HIS A 182 18.58 0.46 13.27
CA HIS A 182 17.16 0.46 12.89
C HIS A 182 16.43 1.60 13.62
N HIS A 183 16.06 2.63 12.86
CA HIS A 183 15.42 3.83 13.37
C HIS A 183 13.93 3.53 13.58
N GLY A 184 13.54 3.27 14.82
CA GLY A 184 12.14 3.02 15.18
C GLY A 184 11.22 4.18 14.79
N TYR A 185 9.94 3.88 14.55
CA TYR A 185 8.95 4.73 13.87
C TYR A 185 9.01 6.24 14.18
N TYR A 186 9.08 6.62 15.46
CA TYR A 186 9.09 8.01 15.91
C TYR A 186 10.46 8.71 15.86
N HIS A 187 11.42 8.18 15.10
CA HIS A 187 12.74 8.79 14.93
C HIS A 187 12.66 10.11 14.15
N LYS A 188 13.00 11.22 14.82
CA LYS A 188 13.11 12.55 14.19
C LYS A 188 14.54 12.80 13.72
N ASP A 189 14.75 12.96 12.41
CA ASP A 189 16.04 13.40 11.88
C ASP A 189 16.33 14.83 12.36
N ARG A 190 17.52 15.02 12.96
CA ARG A 190 18.01 16.29 13.50
C ARG A 190 18.51 17.23 12.40
N ASN A 191 18.68 16.71 11.19
CA ASN A 191 19.12 17.43 9.99
C ASN A 191 17.97 17.92 9.12
N PHE A 192 16.76 17.38 9.29
CA PHE A 192 15.57 17.86 8.60
C PHE A 192 15.17 19.26 9.10
N MET A 193 14.52 20.02 8.23
CA MET A 193 13.87 21.29 8.47
C MET A 193 12.53 21.28 7.74
N ASP A 194 11.43 21.51 8.46
CA ASP A 194 10.10 21.61 7.86
C ASP A 194 10.04 22.72 6.80
N VAL A 195 9.23 22.54 5.76
CA VAL A 195 9.14 23.47 4.61
C VAL A 195 8.82 24.89 5.08
N GLY A 196 7.79 25.07 5.91
CA GLY A 196 7.42 26.38 6.47
C GLY A 196 8.51 27.01 7.35
N ASP A 197 9.38 26.22 7.99
CA ASP A 197 10.53 26.75 8.71
C ASP A 197 11.64 27.20 7.74
N ALA A 198 11.87 26.46 6.64
CA ALA A 198 12.80 26.87 5.60
C ALA A 198 12.34 28.16 4.89
N GLU A 199 11.04 28.28 4.60
CA GLU A 199 10.42 29.49 4.08
C GLU A 199 10.58 30.68 5.04
N ALA A 200 10.32 30.49 6.33
CA ALA A 200 10.46 31.53 7.35
C ALA A 200 11.92 32.01 7.55
N HIS A 201 12.92 31.17 7.25
CA HIS A 201 14.33 31.55 7.24
C HIS A 201 14.81 32.11 5.89
N GLY A 202 13.95 32.21 4.87
CA GLY A 202 14.29 32.69 3.53
C GLY A 202 15.05 31.68 2.66
N LEU A 203 15.04 30.40 3.04
CA LEU A 203 15.72 29.30 2.33
C LEU A 203 14.85 28.67 1.23
N LEU A 204 13.53 28.92 1.27
CA LEU A 204 12.56 28.53 0.24
C LEU A 204 11.61 29.71 -0.07
N PRO A 205 10.95 29.75 -1.25
CA PRO A 205 10.19 30.91 -1.69
C PRO A 205 8.79 30.93 -1.06
N SER A 206 8.67 31.48 0.15
CA SER A 206 7.44 31.64 0.96
C SER A 206 6.12 31.43 0.19
N SER A 207 5.47 30.31 0.47
CA SER A 207 4.05 30.08 0.23
C SER A 207 3.27 31.28 0.75
N ARG A 208 2.54 31.91 -0.17
CA ARG A 208 1.49 32.86 0.21
C ARG A 208 0.21 32.06 0.35
N GLU A 209 -0.70 32.58 1.17
CA GLU A 209 -2.03 32.01 1.33
C GLU A 209 -2.81 32.23 0.03
N GLU A 210 -2.76 31.25 -0.87
CA GLU A 210 -3.71 31.20 -1.97
C GLU A 210 -5.02 30.60 -1.46
N GLU A 211 -6.13 31.27 -1.71
CA GLU A 211 -7.48 30.80 -1.32
C GLU A 211 -7.74 29.36 -1.82
N ARG A 212 -7.08 28.99 -2.93
CA ARG A 212 -7.04 27.65 -3.55
C ARG A 212 -6.60 26.52 -2.60
N ASP A 213 -5.65 26.77 -1.70
CA ASP A 213 -5.14 25.75 -0.78
C ASP A 213 -6.23 25.27 0.21
N ALA A 214 -7.25 26.10 0.47
CA ALA A 214 -8.40 25.73 1.29
C ALA A 214 -9.36 24.79 0.55
N PHE A 215 -9.60 25.00 -0.75
CA PHE A 215 -10.51 24.16 -1.56
C PHE A 215 -9.94 22.77 -1.89
N GLY A 216 -8.61 22.59 -1.86
CA GLY A 216 -7.95 21.29 -2.03
C GLY A 216 -8.01 20.37 -0.80
N VAL A 217 -9.14 20.32 -0.10
CA VAL A 217 -9.53 19.32 0.91
C VAL A 217 -11.07 19.21 0.96
N VAL A 218 -11.57 18.03 1.35
CA VAL A 218 -13.01 17.78 1.55
C VAL A 218 -13.62 18.75 2.57
N GLY A 219 -14.67 19.47 2.17
CA GLY A 219 -15.33 20.49 2.99
C GLY A 219 -14.54 21.81 3.12
N GLY A 220 -13.51 21.99 2.31
CA GLY A 220 -12.62 23.15 2.30
C GLY A 220 -13.32 24.50 2.12
N GLU A 221 -14.48 24.50 1.46
CA GLU A 221 -15.35 25.66 1.25
C GLU A 221 -15.80 26.30 2.56
N LEU A 222 -15.89 25.53 3.65
CA LEU A 222 -16.30 26.02 4.97
C LEU A 222 -15.23 26.96 5.55
N TYR A 223 -13.95 26.60 5.45
CA TYR A 223 -12.85 27.47 5.86
C TYR A 223 -12.76 28.73 4.98
N ALA A 224 -13.06 28.61 3.68
CA ALA A 224 -13.12 29.76 2.78
C ALA A 224 -14.27 30.72 3.13
N GLN A 225 -15.42 30.21 3.59
CA GLN A 225 -16.56 31.01 4.05
C GLN A 225 -16.33 31.71 5.40
N GLU A 226 -15.59 31.09 6.33
CA GLU A 226 -15.14 31.74 7.58
C GLU A 226 -14.02 32.77 7.34
N GLY A 227 -13.33 32.69 6.20
CA GLY A 227 -12.33 33.65 5.72
C GLY A 227 -11.01 33.62 6.51
N HIS A 228 -10.20 34.67 6.36
CA HIS A 228 -8.85 34.77 6.95
C HIS A 228 -8.79 34.78 8.49
N GLY A 229 -9.92 34.63 9.19
CA GLY A 229 -9.97 34.52 10.65
C GLY A 229 -9.46 33.19 11.21
N VAL A 230 -9.44 32.12 10.39
CA VAL A 230 -9.02 30.78 10.82
C VAL A 230 -7.51 30.60 10.65
N PRO A 231 -6.76 30.22 11.71
CA PRO A 231 -5.32 29.95 11.60
C PRO A 231 -5.05 28.61 10.91
N VAL A 232 -3.86 28.49 10.30
CA VAL A 232 -3.32 27.20 9.86
C VAL A 232 -3.04 26.32 11.08
N CYS A 233 -3.28 25.01 10.96
CA CYS A 233 -2.96 24.05 12.03
C CYS A 233 -1.46 24.00 12.33
N GLU A 234 -1.06 23.84 13.61
CA GLU A 234 0.37 23.69 13.97
C GLU A 234 0.97 22.36 13.48
N THR A 235 0.17 21.30 13.48
CA THR A 235 0.51 19.99 12.90
C THR A 235 -0.72 19.35 12.26
N SER A 236 -0.53 18.68 11.14
CA SER A 236 -1.60 18.01 10.40
C SER A 236 -1.17 16.69 9.78
N LEU A 237 -2.15 15.90 9.38
CA LEU A 237 -2.03 14.75 8.49
C LEU A 237 -3.09 14.89 7.40
N THR A 238 -2.68 14.94 6.13
CA THR A 238 -3.58 14.97 4.97
C THR A 238 -3.53 13.62 4.26
N TYR A 239 -4.68 12.96 4.13
CA TYR A 239 -4.80 11.73 3.33
C TYR A 239 -5.28 12.05 1.91
N VAL A 240 -4.43 11.77 0.91
CA VAL A 240 -4.74 11.94 -0.52
C VAL A 240 -5.31 10.63 -1.07
N MET A 241 -6.53 10.70 -1.60
CA MET A 241 -7.26 9.53 -2.12
C MET A 241 -6.85 9.12 -3.54
N GLN A 242 -6.19 10.01 -4.29
CA GLN A 242 -5.60 9.71 -5.61
C GLN A 242 -4.65 8.50 -5.53
N THR A 243 -4.83 7.54 -6.43
CA THR A 243 -4.03 6.30 -6.49
C THR A 243 -3.94 5.77 -7.92
N GLU A 244 -2.87 5.02 -8.22
CA GLU A 244 -2.71 4.24 -9.46
C GLU A 244 -3.42 2.86 -9.38
N ASP A 245 -3.89 2.46 -8.18
CA ASP A 245 -4.74 1.29 -7.98
C ASP A 245 -6.18 1.54 -8.47
N ALA A 246 -6.75 0.58 -9.18
CA ALA A 246 -8.16 0.64 -9.54
C ALA A 246 -9.10 0.36 -8.37
N GLY A 247 -8.66 -0.38 -7.34
CA GLY A 247 -9.54 -0.93 -6.30
C GLY A 247 -9.73 0.00 -5.10
N MET A 248 -10.94 0.53 -4.92
CA MET A 248 -11.34 1.43 -3.82
C MET A 248 -10.89 0.98 -2.41
N GLY A 249 -10.91 -0.34 -2.14
CA GLY A 249 -10.65 -0.88 -0.80
C GLY A 249 -9.28 -0.47 -0.22
N ALA A 250 -8.24 -0.35 -1.05
CA ALA A 250 -6.92 0.13 -0.62
C ALA A 250 -6.99 1.58 -0.12
N THR A 251 -7.66 2.46 -0.89
CA THR A 251 -7.86 3.87 -0.52
C THR A 251 -8.66 4.00 0.77
N VAL A 252 -9.74 3.23 0.95
CA VAL A 252 -10.57 3.26 2.17
C VAL A 252 -9.81 2.75 3.39
N MET A 253 -9.02 1.68 3.26
CA MET A 253 -8.17 1.17 4.34
C MET A 253 -7.06 2.16 4.72
N GLY A 254 -6.43 2.80 3.74
CA GLY A 254 -5.42 3.84 3.96
C GLY A 254 -6.01 5.08 4.65
N LEU A 255 -7.20 5.51 4.23
CA LEU A 255 -7.96 6.61 4.82
C LEU A 255 -8.25 6.35 6.31
N TRP A 256 -8.85 5.20 6.65
CA TRP A 256 -9.19 4.87 8.04
C TRP A 256 -7.94 4.74 8.93
N MET A 257 -6.87 4.10 8.44
CA MET A 257 -5.62 3.98 9.19
C MET A 257 -4.97 5.35 9.44
N SER A 258 -5.00 6.22 8.43
CA SER A 258 -4.46 7.58 8.50
C SER A 258 -5.22 8.46 9.49
N TYR A 259 -6.55 8.30 9.56
CA TYR A 259 -7.38 8.98 10.57
C TYR A 259 -7.00 8.53 11.99
N GLY A 260 -7.01 7.22 12.26
CA GLY A 260 -6.66 6.69 13.58
C GLY A 260 -5.24 7.05 14.01
N LEU A 261 -4.29 7.09 13.08
CA LEU A 261 -2.93 7.58 13.33
C LEU A 261 -2.89 9.09 13.60
N ALA A 262 -3.66 9.91 12.88
CA ALA A 262 -3.74 11.35 13.13
C ALA A 262 -4.29 11.64 14.54
N GLN A 263 -5.35 10.94 14.96
CA GLN A 263 -5.88 11.04 16.33
C GLN A 263 -4.85 10.59 17.37
N GLN A 264 -4.15 9.47 17.12
CA GLN A 264 -3.10 8.96 18.01
C GLN A 264 -1.90 9.93 18.15
N GLU A 265 -1.61 10.74 17.12
CA GLU A 265 -0.54 11.74 17.14
C GLU A 265 -1.00 13.16 17.53
N GLY A 266 -2.31 13.38 17.71
CA GLY A 266 -2.86 14.71 17.99
C GLY A 266 -2.80 15.69 16.81
N ARG A 267 -2.73 15.17 15.57
CA ARG A 267 -2.68 15.97 14.33
C ARG A 267 -4.08 16.35 13.86
N ALA A 268 -4.23 17.55 13.31
CA ALA A 268 -5.43 17.89 12.54
C ALA A 268 -5.51 17.02 11.26
N PHE A 269 -6.63 16.33 11.07
CA PHE A 269 -6.82 15.44 9.92
C PHE A 269 -7.55 16.14 8.77
N PHE A 270 -7.12 15.87 7.54
CA PHE A 270 -7.77 16.32 6.31
C PHE A 270 -7.83 15.19 5.28
N VAL A 271 -8.87 15.20 4.45
CA VAL A 271 -9.01 14.32 3.28
C VAL A 271 -8.87 15.18 2.03
N ASP A 272 -8.13 14.70 1.04
CA ASP A 272 -8.05 15.27 -0.30
C ASP A 272 -8.50 14.21 -1.31
N ASP A 273 -9.65 14.43 -1.92
CA ASP A 273 -10.29 13.58 -2.92
C ASP A 273 -10.07 14.07 -4.36
N THR A 274 -9.26 15.11 -4.54
CA THR A 274 -8.91 15.65 -5.86
C THR A 274 -8.29 14.56 -6.73
N ASN A 275 -8.80 14.43 -7.96
CA ASN A 275 -8.38 13.42 -8.93
C ASN A 275 -8.47 11.95 -8.43
N TRP A 276 -9.31 11.67 -7.41
CA TRP A 276 -9.64 10.30 -7.02
C TRP A 276 -10.41 9.60 -8.15
N SER A 277 -10.02 8.35 -8.44
CA SER A 277 -10.52 7.57 -9.59
C SER A 277 -12.02 7.23 -9.52
N TYR A 278 -12.65 7.48 -8.38
CA TYR A 278 -14.05 7.20 -8.06
C TYR A 278 -14.87 8.49 -7.81
N GLY A 279 -14.40 9.67 -8.21
CA GLY A 279 -15.16 10.92 -8.02
C GLY A 279 -14.90 11.54 -6.65
N GLN A 280 -15.92 12.17 -6.06
CA GLN A 280 -15.79 12.90 -4.79
C GLN A 280 -16.10 12.04 -3.57
N TYR A 281 -15.41 12.28 -2.46
CA TYR A 281 -15.69 11.67 -1.15
C TYR A 281 -17.14 11.92 -0.73
N THR A 282 -17.65 13.13 -0.98
CA THR A 282 -19.04 13.54 -0.68
C THR A 282 -20.11 12.90 -1.58
N THR A 283 -19.73 12.21 -2.66
CA THR A 283 -20.67 11.34 -3.41
C THR A 283 -21.11 10.14 -2.56
N TYR A 284 -20.26 9.68 -1.63
CA TYR A 284 -20.48 8.48 -0.82
C TYR A 284 -20.76 8.78 0.65
N PHE A 285 -20.05 9.77 1.21
CA PHE A 285 -19.95 9.96 2.65
C PHE A 285 -20.40 11.36 3.10
N LYS A 286 -20.85 11.46 4.35
CA LYS A 286 -21.01 12.74 5.06
C LYS A 286 -19.62 13.34 5.33
N LEU A 287 -19.54 14.67 5.42
CA LEU A 287 -18.28 15.38 5.65
C LEU A 287 -17.52 14.82 6.88
N PRO A 288 -16.18 14.71 6.82
CA PRO A 288 -15.36 14.20 7.91
C PRO A 288 -15.36 15.16 9.12
N PRO A 289 -14.95 14.71 10.32
CA PRO A 289 -14.83 15.59 11.49
C PRO A 289 -13.82 16.73 11.27
N MET A 290 -14.33 17.94 11.05
CA MET A 290 -13.53 19.10 10.67
C MET A 290 -12.69 19.67 11.84
N PRO A 291 -11.37 19.83 11.69
CA PRO A 291 -10.55 20.51 12.70
C PRO A 291 -10.85 22.01 12.80
N ARG A 292 -10.50 22.63 13.94
CA ARG A 292 -10.69 24.07 14.22
C ARG A 292 -9.63 24.99 13.58
N CYS A 293 -8.95 24.51 12.55
CA CYS A 293 -7.85 25.18 11.88
C CYS A 293 -7.85 24.75 10.42
N ARG A 294 -7.47 25.65 9.51
CA ARG A 294 -7.47 25.37 8.07
C ARG A 294 -6.25 24.53 7.67
N PRO A 295 -6.31 23.78 6.56
CA PRO A 295 -5.16 23.03 6.09
C PRO A 295 -3.97 23.95 5.76
N PRO A 296 -2.72 23.44 5.86
CA PRO A 296 -1.54 24.16 5.42
C PRO A 296 -1.49 24.29 3.89
N PRO A 297 -0.69 25.23 3.35
CA PRO A 297 -0.43 25.33 1.92
C PRO A 297 0.02 23.99 1.33
N SER A 298 -0.44 23.67 0.13
CA SER A 298 -0.09 22.47 -0.66
C SER A 298 1.41 22.16 -0.65
N SER A 299 2.23 23.16 -0.94
CA SER A 299 3.70 23.10 -0.92
C SER A 299 4.34 22.68 0.43
N GLN A 300 3.63 22.83 1.56
CA GLN A 300 4.11 22.40 2.88
C GLN A 300 3.66 20.98 3.26
N ARG A 301 2.71 20.37 2.53
CA ARG A 301 2.20 19.01 2.77
C ARG A 301 3.18 17.98 2.19
N VAL A 302 4.00 17.34 3.04
CA VAL A 302 5.12 16.48 2.59
C VAL A 302 4.99 15.03 3.05
N PRO A 303 5.34 14.03 2.21
CA PRO A 303 5.11 12.62 2.54
C PRO A 303 6.17 12.00 3.44
N CYS A 304 7.39 12.56 3.43
CA CYS A 304 8.51 12.14 4.25
C CYS A 304 9.29 13.38 4.75
N PRO A 305 9.96 13.30 5.91
CA PRO A 305 9.96 12.20 6.88
C PRO A 305 8.71 12.23 7.77
N HIS A 306 8.37 11.10 8.42
CA HIS A 306 7.22 11.00 9.34
C HIS A 306 7.16 12.09 10.42
N GLY A 307 8.32 12.58 10.84
CA GLY A 307 8.47 13.65 11.83
C GLY A 307 8.05 15.06 11.39
N ALA A 308 7.67 15.27 10.12
CA ALA A 308 7.26 16.58 9.58
C ALA A 308 5.94 17.08 10.20
N LYS A 309 5.78 18.41 10.28
CA LYS A 309 4.58 19.08 10.84
C LYS A 309 3.31 18.76 10.05
N HIS A 310 3.41 18.74 8.72
CA HIS A 310 2.29 18.53 7.80
C HIS A 310 2.55 17.28 6.97
N LEU A 311 2.17 16.12 7.53
CA LEU A 311 2.42 14.82 6.91
C LEU A 311 1.38 14.54 5.81
N LEU A 312 1.85 14.08 4.66
CA LEU A 312 1.00 13.65 3.55
C LEU A 312 1.03 12.12 3.42
N VAL A 313 -0.14 11.50 3.45
CA VAL A 313 -0.28 10.04 3.29
C VAL A 313 -1.12 9.76 2.06
N SER A 314 -0.69 8.84 1.22
CA SER A 314 -1.43 8.37 0.03
C SER A 314 -1.18 6.88 -0.16
N ALA A 315 -1.89 6.25 -1.09
CA ALA A 315 -1.65 4.84 -1.43
C ALA A 315 -0.16 4.58 -1.74
N ALA A 316 0.48 5.48 -2.49
CA ALA A 316 1.90 5.38 -2.86
C ALA A 316 2.89 5.58 -1.69
N THR A 317 2.50 6.21 -0.57
CA THR A 317 3.38 6.41 0.60
C THR A 317 3.12 5.42 1.75
N THR A 318 2.22 4.46 1.52
CA THR A 318 1.82 3.40 2.47
C THR A 318 3.01 2.59 3.00
N THR A 319 3.97 2.22 2.16
CA THR A 319 5.16 1.44 2.54
C THR A 319 6.09 2.19 3.50
N TRP A 320 6.12 3.53 3.44
CA TRP A 320 6.89 4.37 4.35
C TRP A 320 6.11 4.69 5.64
N THR A 321 4.81 5.00 5.52
CA THR A 321 3.96 5.43 6.64
C THR A 321 3.51 4.25 7.52
N PHE A 322 3.23 3.10 6.91
CA PHE A 322 2.63 1.92 7.57
C PHE A 322 3.46 0.64 7.37
N GLY A 323 4.73 0.77 6.98
CA GLY A 323 5.63 -0.36 6.73
C GLY A 323 6.25 -0.99 7.98
N HIS A 324 7.42 -1.59 7.82
CA HIS A 324 8.08 -2.39 8.86
C HIS A 324 8.21 -1.67 10.22
N ASN A 325 8.67 -0.41 10.22
CA ASN A 325 8.85 0.39 11.44
C ASN A 325 7.53 0.65 12.18
N PHE A 326 6.41 0.79 11.45
CA PHE A 326 5.08 0.97 12.02
C PHE A 326 4.62 -0.31 12.72
N ASN A 327 4.78 -1.46 12.08
CA ASN A 327 4.47 -2.75 12.70
C ASN A 327 5.39 -3.06 13.90
N GLU A 328 6.68 -2.73 13.88
CA GLU A 328 7.54 -2.82 15.07
C GLU A 328 7.06 -1.92 16.23
N LYS A 329 6.41 -0.81 15.92
CA LYS A 329 5.92 0.16 16.92
C LYS A 329 4.55 -0.20 17.51
N PHE A 330 3.68 -0.84 16.74
CA PHE A 330 2.27 -1.07 17.09
C PHE A 330 1.84 -2.55 17.19
N GLU A 331 2.66 -3.51 16.79
CA GLU A 331 2.40 -4.93 17.08
C GLU A 331 2.85 -5.30 18.51
N ASP A 332 1.96 -5.90 19.32
CA ASP A 332 2.38 -6.43 20.62
C ASP A 332 3.25 -7.68 20.46
N GLY A 333 4.53 -7.58 20.82
CA GLY A 333 5.49 -8.69 20.81
C GLY A 333 5.16 -9.83 21.80
N HIS A 334 4.30 -9.60 22.78
CA HIS A 334 3.93 -10.60 23.80
C HIS A 334 2.71 -11.45 23.40
N LYS A 335 1.99 -11.05 22.34
CA LYS A 335 0.79 -11.76 21.83
C LYS A 335 1.17 -12.71 20.67
N LYS A 336 0.20 -13.49 20.20
CA LYS A 336 0.38 -14.46 19.09
C LYS A 336 -0.70 -14.29 18.03
N GLY A 337 -0.35 -14.52 16.77
CA GLY A 337 -1.28 -14.41 15.64
C GLY A 337 -1.93 -13.03 15.55
N VAL A 338 -3.22 -12.99 15.20
CA VAL A 338 -4.03 -11.77 15.06
C VAL A 338 -3.96 -10.85 16.28
N GLN A 339 -3.85 -11.41 17.50
CA GLN A 339 -3.86 -10.65 18.76
C GLN A 339 -2.68 -9.66 18.90
N ARG A 340 -1.64 -9.78 18.05
CA ARG A 340 -0.56 -8.80 17.96
C ARG A 340 -1.02 -7.48 17.31
N GLN A 341 -2.01 -7.51 16.43
CA GLN A 341 -2.42 -6.40 15.56
C GLN A 341 -3.45 -5.44 16.20
N LYS A 342 -3.82 -5.61 17.48
CA LYS A 342 -4.95 -4.89 18.11
C LYS A 342 -4.91 -3.37 17.91
N ALA A 343 -3.77 -2.73 18.15
CA ALA A 343 -3.64 -1.27 17.99
C ALA A 343 -3.86 -0.81 16.53
N MET A 344 -3.37 -1.58 15.55
CA MET A 344 -3.59 -1.30 14.13
C MET A 344 -5.05 -1.53 13.69
N PHE A 345 -5.73 -2.49 14.32
CA PHE A 345 -7.17 -2.66 14.17
C PHE A 345 -7.94 -1.48 14.77
N ASP A 346 -7.52 -0.97 15.92
CA ASP A 346 -8.19 0.13 16.62
C ASP A 346 -8.07 1.47 15.88
N PHE A 347 -6.95 1.74 15.20
CA PHE A 347 -6.83 2.87 14.28
C PHE A 347 -7.80 2.78 13.11
N LEU A 348 -7.88 1.60 12.46
CA LEU A 348 -8.87 1.34 11.41
C LEU A 348 -10.31 1.43 11.94
N ARG A 349 -10.55 1.06 13.20
CA ARG A 349 -11.89 1.11 13.82
C ARG A 349 -12.37 2.53 14.06
N SER A 350 -11.54 3.42 14.62
CA SER A 350 -11.89 4.84 14.73
C SER A 350 -12.06 5.47 13.35
N GLY A 351 -11.16 5.19 12.40
CA GLY A 351 -11.32 5.66 11.02
C GLY A 351 -12.62 5.18 10.35
N TYR A 352 -13.09 3.97 10.64
CA TYR A 352 -14.41 3.49 10.23
C TYR A 352 -15.54 4.25 10.94
N GLU A 353 -15.50 4.34 12.27
CA GLU A 353 -16.57 4.93 13.09
C GLU A 353 -16.76 6.43 12.82
N ASP A 354 -15.69 7.16 12.53
CA ASP A 354 -15.70 8.61 12.34
C ASP A 354 -15.82 9.06 10.86
N LEU A 355 -15.54 8.18 9.88
CA LEU A 355 -15.56 8.54 8.45
C LEU A 355 -16.51 7.70 7.57
N PHE A 356 -16.93 6.50 8.00
CA PHE A 356 -17.84 5.66 7.20
C PHE A 356 -19.29 5.97 7.51
N HIS A 357 -19.78 7.09 6.99
CA HIS A 357 -21.15 7.54 7.14
C HIS A 357 -21.78 7.77 5.77
N LEU A 358 -22.50 6.77 5.25
CA LEU A 358 -23.18 6.89 3.95
C LEU A 358 -24.10 8.12 3.88
N THR A 359 -24.25 8.68 2.69
CA THR A 359 -25.06 9.87 2.41
C THR A 359 -26.10 9.63 1.30
N GLY A 360 -26.99 10.60 1.08
CA GLY A 360 -27.99 10.57 0.00
C GLY A 360 -28.91 9.34 0.01
N ASP A 361 -29.31 8.91 -1.18
CA ASP A 361 -30.20 7.75 -1.38
C ASP A 361 -29.59 6.43 -0.86
N ASP A 362 -28.26 6.30 -0.90
CA ASP A 362 -27.54 5.11 -0.45
C ASP A 362 -27.70 4.90 1.06
N ALA A 363 -27.69 5.98 1.85
CA ALA A 363 -28.00 5.93 3.28
C ALA A 363 -29.44 5.48 3.55
N VAL A 364 -30.41 6.01 2.80
CA VAL A 364 -31.84 5.68 2.95
C VAL A 364 -32.11 4.22 2.59
N TYR A 365 -31.54 3.73 1.49
CA TYR A 365 -31.63 2.32 1.10
C TYR A 365 -30.96 1.40 2.12
N TYR A 366 -29.78 1.77 2.61
CA TYR A 366 -29.06 1.01 3.63
C TYR A 366 -29.85 0.89 4.94
N GLU A 367 -30.39 1.99 5.47
CA GLU A 367 -31.24 2.00 6.65
C GLU A 367 -32.49 1.12 6.44
N GLN A 368 -33.13 1.19 5.27
CA GLN A 368 -34.27 0.33 4.91
C GLN A 368 -33.90 -1.16 4.86
N ARG A 369 -32.79 -1.55 4.21
CA ARG A 369 -32.35 -2.96 4.10
C ARG A 369 -31.93 -3.53 5.46
N VAL A 370 -31.30 -2.74 6.32
CA VAL A 370 -31.00 -3.14 7.70
C VAL A 370 -32.27 -3.29 8.53
N GLN A 371 -33.26 -2.41 8.38
CA GLN A 371 -34.56 -2.56 9.04
C GLN A 371 -35.33 -3.79 8.54
N GLU A 372 -35.28 -4.08 7.24
CA GLU A 372 -35.85 -5.29 6.65
C GLU A 372 -35.22 -6.54 7.27
N LEU A 373 -33.89 -6.64 7.30
CA LEU A 373 -33.15 -7.77 7.87
C LEU A 373 -33.40 -7.95 9.38
N ASN A 374 -33.48 -6.86 10.15
CA ASN A 374 -33.89 -6.91 11.55
C ASN A 374 -35.31 -7.51 11.69
N THR A 375 -36.27 -6.95 10.95
CA THR A 375 -37.69 -7.36 11.01
C THR A 375 -37.90 -8.78 10.48
N SER A 376 -37.13 -9.20 9.47
CA SER A 376 -37.27 -10.50 8.79
C SER A 376 -36.60 -11.64 9.58
N VAL A 377 -35.40 -11.40 10.12
CA VAL A 377 -34.50 -12.37 10.77
C VAL A 377 -34.40 -12.16 12.29
N ARG A 378 -33.80 -11.03 12.72
CA ARG A 378 -33.26 -10.87 14.08
C ARG A 378 -34.35 -10.74 15.15
N ASP A 379 -35.41 -9.99 14.86
CA ASP A 379 -36.59 -9.83 15.74
C ASP A 379 -37.34 -11.15 15.95
N LYS A 380 -37.08 -12.15 15.10
CA LYS A 380 -37.65 -13.52 15.20
C LYS A 380 -36.68 -14.52 15.83
N GLY A 381 -35.54 -14.05 16.34
CA GLY A 381 -34.52 -14.88 16.99
C GLY A 381 -33.64 -15.69 16.04
N GLY A 382 -33.62 -15.37 14.74
CA GLY A 382 -32.62 -15.89 13.80
C GLY A 382 -31.36 -15.01 13.76
N ILE A 383 -30.34 -15.47 13.02
CA ILE A 383 -29.11 -14.69 12.75
C ILE A 383 -28.86 -14.51 11.26
N GLU A 384 -28.15 -13.43 10.91
CA GLU A 384 -27.73 -13.12 9.54
C GLU A 384 -26.26 -13.50 9.34
N VAL A 385 -25.95 -14.30 8.32
CA VAL A 385 -24.57 -14.61 7.93
C VAL A 385 -24.26 -14.00 6.56
N GLY A 386 -23.33 -13.06 6.54
CA GLY A 386 -22.83 -12.44 5.32
C GLY A 386 -21.75 -13.27 4.64
N ILE A 387 -21.75 -13.32 3.32
CA ILE A 387 -20.69 -13.89 2.49
C ILE A 387 -20.13 -12.78 1.60
N HIS A 388 -18.81 -12.58 1.60
CA HIS A 388 -18.11 -11.72 0.63
C HIS A 388 -17.21 -12.57 -0.27
N VAL A 389 -17.65 -12.80 -1.50
CA VAL A 389 -16.85 -13.40 -2.57
C VAL A 389 -16.01 -12.31 -3.26
N ARG A 390 -14.81 -12.66 -3.75
CA ARG A 390 -13.96 -11.78 -4.57
C ARG A 390 -13.34 -12.62 -5.68
N HIS A 391 -13.71 -12.32 -6.92
CA HIS A 391 -13.13 -12.89 -8.14
C HIS A 391 -12.49 -11.77 -8.98
N GLY A 392 -11.71 -12.10 -9.99
CA GLY A 392 -11.18 -11.13 -10.95
C GLY A 392 -9.65 -11.09 -10.95
N ASP A 393 -9.07 -9.89 -10.87
CA ASP A 393 -7.60 -9.75 -10.79
C ASP A 393 -7.00 -10.29 -9.48
N LEU A 394 -7.72 -10.21 -8.35
CA LEU A 394 -7.25 -10.67 -7.05
C LEU A 394 -7.49 -12.17 -6.85
N HIS A 395 -6.45 -12.87 -6.38
CA HIS A 395 -6.44 -14.32 -6.19
C HIS A 395 -6.12 -14.70 -4.72
N PRO A 396 -6.53 -15.91 -4.27
CA PRO A 396 -6.33 -16.37 -2.89
C PRO A 396 -4.86 -16.50 -2.46
N MET A 397 -4.61 -16.32 -1.15
CA MET A 397 -3.31 -16.54 -0.52
C MET A 397 -3.00 -18.04 -0.29
N GLN A 398 -4.00 -18.92 -0.30
CA GLN A 398 -3.82 -20.37 -0.22
C GLN A 398 -3.21 -20.91 -1.54
N PHE A 399 -2.03 -21.54 -1.44
CA PHE A 399 -1.22 -22.01 -2.57
C PHE A 399 -2.00 -22.86 -3.60
N GLU A 400 -2.92 -23.70 -3.14
CA GLU A 400 -3.75 -24.58 -3.96
C GLU A 400 -4.68 -23.79 -4.90
N TYR A 401 -5.13 -22.61 -4.47
CA TYR A 401 -6.06 -21.74 -5.20
C TYR A 401 -5.39 -20.47 -5.76
N GLN A 402 -4.10 -20.25 -5.54
CA GLN A 402 -3.35 -19.04 -5.97
C GLN A 402 -3.38 -18.75 -7.49
N LYS A 403 -3.91 -19.68 -8.31
CA LYS A 403 -4.06 -19.55 -9.77
C LYS A 403 -5.51 -19.76 -10.23
N SER A 404 -6.47 -19.62 -9.32
CA SER A 404 -7.91 -19.74 -9.55
C SER A 404 -8.65 -18.96 -8.44
N TYR A 405 -9.92 -19.27 -8.22
CA TYR A 405 -10.70 -18.73 -7.11
C TYR A 405 -10.97 -19.81 -6.06
N LEU A 406 -11.41 -19.41 -4.86
CA LEU A 406 -11.90 -20.34 -3.84
C LEU A 406 -13.26 -20.91 -4.26
N PRO A 407 -13.47 -22.25 -4.23
CA PRO A 407 -14.77 -22.84 -4.53
C PRO A 407 -15.89 -22.25 -3.66
N LEU A 408 -17.03 -21.94 -4.28
CA LEU A 408 -18.18 -21.31 -3.62
C LEU A 408 -18.73 -22.17 -2.46
N GLU A 409 -18.63 -23.49 -2.58
CA GLU A 409 -18.94 -24.48 -1.54
C GLU A 409 -18.19 -24.24 -0.21
N LEU A 410 -16.96 -23.68 -0.23
CA LEU A 410 -16.22 -23.37 0.99
C LEU A 410 -16.88 -22.24 1.79
N TYR A 411 -17.38 -21.21 1.10
CA TYR A 411 -18.07 -20.08 1.73
C TYR A 411 -19.42 -20.52 2.29
N THR A 412 -20.22 -21.26 1.52
CA THR A 412 -21.56 -21.68 1.94
C THR A 412 -21.50 -22.75 3.04
N THR A 413 -20.54 -23.68 2.99
CA THR A 413 -20.31 -24.64 4.08
C THR A 413 -19.97 -23.92 5.39
N ALA A 414 -19.03 -22.97 5.37
CA ALA A 414 -18.66 -22.21 6.56
C ALA A 414 -19.84 -21.36 7.10
N ALA A 415 -20.68 -20.80 6.23
CA ALA A 415 -21.90 -20.10 6.64
C ALA A 415 -22.92 -21.06 7.28
N TYR A 416 -23.16 -22.23 6.68
CA TYR A 416 -24.05 -23.25 7.23
C TYR A 416 -23.55 -23.84 8.56
N ASP A 417 -22.24 -23.95 8.78
CA ASP A 417 -21.66 -24.34 10.07
C ASP A 417 -21.89 -23.28 11.16
N ILE A 418 -21.84 -21.99 10.82
CA ILE A 418 -22.18 -20.90 11.74
C ILE A 418 -23.67 -20.96 12.13
N LEU A 419 -24.57 -21.12 11.15
CA LEU A 419 -26.00 -21.29 11.40
C LEU A 419 -26.30 -22.53 12.25
N THR A 420 -25.67 -23.65 11.93
CA THR A 420 -25.83 -24.92 12.65
C THR A 420 -25.28 -24.84 14.08
N SER A 421 -24.21 -24.08 14.30
CA SER A 421 -23.66 -23.82 15.63
C SER A 421 -24.59 -22.93 16.47
N HIS A 422 -25.18 -21.88 15.87
CA HIS A 422 -26.17 -21.04 16.52
C HIS A 422 -27.42 -21.84 16.93
N ARG A 423 -27.99 -22.64 16.02
CA ARG A 423 -29.09 -23.59 16.30
C ARG A 423 -28.78 -24.44 17.54
N ARG A 424 -27.62 -25.10 17.56
CA ARG A 424 -27.19 -25.96 18.68
C ARG A 424 -27.13 -25.24 20.02
N SER A 425 -26.71 -23.96 20.05
CA SER A 425 -26.68 -23.17 21.29
C SER A 425 -28.05 -22.73 21.81
N HIS A 426 -29.08 -22.64 20.96
CA HIS A 426 -30.42 -22.14 21.35
C HIS A 426 -31.50 -23.24 21.54
N ILE A 427 -31.21 -24.51 21.20
CA ILE A 427 -32.13 -25.67 21.31
C ILE A 427 -32.80 -25.84 22.69
N VAL A 428 -32.22 -25.32 23.77
CA VAL A 428 -32.72 -25.49 25.14
C VAL A 428 -34.01 -24.69 25.43
N SER A 429 -34.31 -23.62 24.68
CA SER A 429 -35.24 -22.58 25.16
C SER A 429 -36.69 -22.63 24.64
N THR A 430 -36.98 -23.24 23.49
CA THR A 430 -38.33 -23.17 22.88
C THR A 430 -38.79 -24.47 22.21
N THR A 431 -39.81 -25.11 22.79
CA THR A 431 -40.53 -26.26 22.18
C THR A 431 -41.58 -25.82 21.15
N SER A 432 -41.31 -24.74 20.40
CA SER A 432 -42.24 -24.15 19.44
C SER A 432 -41.77 -24.41 18.01
N LEU A 433 -42.70 -24.82 17.14
CA LEU A 433 -42.44 -25.21 15.75
C LEU A 433 -42.22 -24.01 14.80
N GLY A 434 -41.49 -22.99 15.25
CA GLY A 434 -41.08 -21.85 14.43
C GLY A 434 -39.99 -22.26 13.46
N THR A 435 -40.25 -22.12 12.16
CA THR A 435 -39.22 -22.26 11.13
C THR A 435 -38.09 -21.28 11.43
N ASP A 436 -36.87 -21.76 11.60
CA ASP A 436 -35.69 -20.91 11.81
C ASP A 436 -35.63 -19.84 10.71
N LYS A 437 -35.45 -18.59 11.13
CA LYS A 437 -35.46 -17.39 10.28
C LYS A 437 -34.09 -16.85 9.98
N SER A 438 -33.04 -17.54 10.39
CA SER A 438 -31.66 -17.21 10.02
C SER A 438 -31.48 -17.23 8.50
N THR A 439 -30.81 -16.23 7.95
CA THR A 439 -30.59 -16.07 6.50
C THR A 439 -29.10 -15.99 6.16
N ILE A 440 -28.79 -16.24 4.88
CA ILE A 440 -27.46 -16.01 4.30
C ILE A 440 -27.60 -14.91 3.24
N ILE A 441 -26.84 -13.84 3.40
CA ILE A 441 -26.72 -12.78 2.38
C ILE A 441 -25.34 -12.83 1.72
N VAL A 442 -25.26 -12.52 0.43
CA VAL A 442 -24.00 -12.54 -0.34
C VAL A 442 -23.76 -11.21 -1.07
N ALA A 443 -22.50 -10.78 -1.06
CA ALA A 443 -21.96 -9.83 -2.03
C ALA A 443 -20.82 -10.49 -2.83
N SER A 444 -20.73 -10.09 -4.09
CA SER A 444 -19.76 -10.55 -5.08
C SER A 444 -19.54 -9.46 -6.11
N ASP A 445 -18.28 -9.23 -6.47
CA ASP A 445 -17.89 -8.39 -7.61
C ASP A 445 -17.97 -9.14 -8.96
N ASP A 446 -18.30 -10.43 -8.92
CA ASP A 446 -18.66 -11.26 -10.07
C ASP A 446 -20.18 -11.54 -10.07
N PRO A 447 -20.95 -11.03 -11.05
CA PRO A 447 -22.41 -11.18 -11.06
C PRO A 447 -22.90 -12.61 -11.29
N ASP A 448 -22.09 -13.48 -11.89
CA ASP A 448 -22.54 -14.86 -12.17
C ASP A 448 -22.59 -15.72 -10.89
N VAL A 449 -21.86 -15.33 -9.83
CA VAL A 449 -21.92 -15.94 -8.49
C VAL A 449 -23.34 -15.91 -7.90
N TYR A 450 -24.12 -14.85 -8.16
CA TYR A 450 -25.52 -14.77 -7.71
C TYR A 450 -26.47 -15.73 -8.45
N THR A 451 -25.98 -16.40 -9.49
CA THR A 451 -26.72 -17.39 -10.29
C THR A 451 -26.12 -18.80 -10.20
N SER A 452 -25.08 -18.99 -9.39
CA SER A 452 -24.44 -20.28 -9.17
C SER A 452 -25.37 -21.22 -8.39
N THR A 453 -25.28 -22.51 -8.70
CA THR A 453 -26.06 -23.57 -8.02
C THR A 453 -25.84 -23.61 -6.51
N GLU A 454 -24.63 -23.32 -6.08
CA GLU A 454 -24.16 -23.27 -4.69
C GLU A 454 -24.77 -22.11 -3.89
N MET A 455 -25.13 -21.02 -4.57
CA MET A 455 -25.68 -19.79 -3.96
C MET A 455 -27.21 -19.69 -4.03
N THR A 456 -27.90 -20.75 -4.49
CA THR A 456 -29.37 -20.77 -4.69
C THR A 456 -30.18 -20.38 -3.44
N ASP A 457 -29.70 -20.72 -2.25
CA ASP A 457 -30.38 -20.45 -0.96
C ASP A 457 -29.92 -19.12 -0.31
N THR A 458 -29.33 -18.19 -1.08
CA THR A 458 -28.79 -16.91 -0.57
C THR A 458 -29.50 -15.69 -1.16
N GLU A 459 -29.64 -14.63 -0.37
CA GLU A 459 -30.11 -13.32 -0.84
C GLU A 459 -28.93 -12.42 -1.22
N LYS A 460 -29.13 -11.43 -2.10
CA LYS A 460 -28.12 -10.37 -2.27
C LYS A 460 -28.05 -9.48 -1.02
N ALA A 461 -26.87 -8.99 -0.68
CA ALA A 461 -26.70 -7.98 0.36
C ALA A 461 -27.48 -6.70 -0.01
N GLN A 462 -27.24 -6.16 -1.20
CA GLN A 462 -28.02 -5.07 -1.81
C GLN A 462 -28.50 -5.43 -3.23
N SER A 463 -29.58 -4.78 -3.66
CA SER A 463 -30.17 -4.89 -4.99
C SER A 463 -30.44 -3.54 -5.65
N MET A 464 -29.86 -2.47 -5.11
CA MET A 464 -30.03 -1.09 -5.59
C MET A 464 -29.14 -0.81 -6.81
N ILE A 465 -27.91 -1.32 -6.79
CA ILE A 465 -26.92 -1.16 -7.85
C ILE A 465 -26.31 -2.54 -8.14
N SER A 466 -26.89 -3.27 -9.10
CA SER A 466 -26.35 -4.56 -9.56
C SER A 466 -25.49 -4.37 -10.80
N LEU A 467 -24.27 -4.91 -10.76
CA LEU A 467 -23.51 -5.21 -11.96
C LEU A 467 -24.28 -6.23 -12.82
N VAL A 468 -24.11 -6.16 -14.14
CA VAL A 468 -24.86 -6.94 -15.13
C VAL A 468 -23.90 -7.79 -15.95
N SER A 469 -24.06 -9.11 -15.91
CA SER A 469 -23.25 -10.03 -16.72
C SER A 469 -23.62 -9.95 -18.20
N LYS A 470 -22.70 -10.33 -19.08
CA LYS A 470 -22.95 -10.27 -20.53
C LYS A 470 -24.15 -11.13 -20.92
N ALA A 471 -24.31 -12.31 -20.32
CA ALA A 471 -25.45 -13.19 -20.58
C ALA A 471 -26.81 -12.50 -20.30
N ALA A 472 -26.90 -11.69 -19.24
CA ALA A 472 -28.09 -10.90 -18.94
C ALA A 472 -28.30 -9.75 -19.95
N LEU A 473 -27.21 -9.07 -20.36
CA LEU A 473 -27.26 -7.99 -21.35
C LEU A 473 -27.62 -8.51 -22.75
N ASP A 474 -27.11 -9.68 -23.15
CA ASP A 474 -27.44 -10.38 -24.39
C ASP A 474 -28.89 -10.89 -24.37
N ALA A 475 -29.38 -11.41 -23.24
CA ALA A 475 -30.78 -11.81 -23.08
C ALA A 475 -31.73 -10.61 -23.19
N ALA A 476 -31.39 -9.47 -22.56
CA ALA A 476 -32.15 -8.22 -22.71
C ALA A 476 -32.11 -7.69 -24.15
N THR A 477 -30.94 -7.75 -24.80
CA THR A 477 -30.74 -7.41 -26.21
C THR A 477 -31.60 -8.29 -27.13
N ALA A 478 -31.67 -9.60 -26.87
CA ALA A 478 -32.50 -10.55 -27.62
C ALA A 478 -34.00 -10.29 -27.42
N ALA A 479 -34.42 -10.00 -26.18
CA ALA A 479 -35.81 -9.64 -25.86
C ALA A 479 -36.27 -8.35 -26.55
N GLN A 480 -35.36 -7.41 -26.82
CA GLN A 480 -35.60 -6.20 -27.61
C GLN A 480 -35.49 -6.41 -29.13
N GLY A 481 -35.35 -7.65 -29.62
CA GLY A 481 -35.23 -7.97 -31.05
C GLY A 481 -33.86 -7.67 -31.66
N GLY A 482 -32.83 -7.53 -30.83
CA GLY A 482 -31.46 -7.26 -31.26
C GLY A 482 -30.87 -8.37 -32.13
N THR A 483 -29.92 -7.99 -33.00
CA THR A 483 -29.21 -8.96 -33.86
C THR A 483 -28.01 -9.56 -33.13
N LYS A 484 -27.53 -10.73 -33.60
CA LYS A 484 -26.33 -11.36 -33.02
C LYS A 484 -25.11 -10.42 -33.01
N ASN A 485 -24.90 -9.62 -34.05
CA ASN A 485 -23.80 -8.66 -34.11
C ASN A 485 -23.86 -7.58 -32.99
N MET A 486 -25.05 -7.34 -32.43
CA MET A 486 -25.26 -6.41 -31.31
C MET A 486 -24.89 -7.08 -29.97
N MET A 487 -25.22 -8.36 -29.82
CA MET A 487 -24.82 -9.22 -28.67
C MET A 487 -23.31 -9.51 -28.67
N ASP A 488 -22.75 -9.85 -29.82
CA ASP A 488 -21.31 -10.05 -30.00
C ASP A 488 -20.53 -8.76 -29.60
N GLY A 489 -21.14 -7.57 -29.73
CA GLY A 489 -20.61 -6.27 -29.29
C GLY A 489 -20.92 -5.84 -27.84
N ASN A 490 -21.77 -6.55 -27.10
CA ASN A 490 -22.04 -6.25 -25.69
C ASN A 490 -20.82 -6.58 -24.81
N ILE A 491 -20.43 -5.64 -23.94
CA ILE A 491 -19.41 -5.87 -22.91
C ILE A 491 -20.15 -5.83 -21.57
N GLY A 492 -20.45 -7.01 -21.03
CA GLY A 492 -20.96 -7.14 -19.66
C GLY A 492 -19.82 -7.26 -18.65
N TRP A 493 -20.16 -7.21 -17.37
CA TRP A 493 -19.21 -7.44 -16.30
C TRP A 493 -19.10 -8.95 -16.05
N GLU A 494 -17.96 -9.57 -16.40
CA GLU A 494 -17.76 -11.03 -16.35
C GLU A 494 -16.59 -11.38 -15.43
N GLY A 495 -16.76 -12.37 -14.54
CA GLY A 495 -15.64 -13.03 -13.83
C GLY A 495 -14.94 -12.22 -12.73
N GLY A 496 -15.51 -11.09 -12.31
CA GLY A 496 -15.06 -10.28 -11.17
C GLY A 496 -14.49 -8.90 -11.51
N PHE A 497 -13.99 -8.18 -10.51
CA PHE A 497 -13.35 -6.87 -10.71
C PHE A 497 -11.94 -7.06 -11.30
N PHE A 498 -11.70 -6.41 -12.44
CA PHE A 498 -10.40 -6.33 -13.09
C PHE A 498 -9.98 -4.88 -13.26
N ARG A 499 -8.78 -4.52 -12.77
CA ARG A 499 -8.14 -3.20 -12.88
C ARG A 499 -8.21 -2.61 -14.28
N ASP A 500 -7.92 -3.42 -15.30
CA ASP A 500 -7.82 -2.94 -16.68
C ASP A 500 -9.22 -2.78 -17.34
N MET A 501 -10.24 -3.48 -16.83
CA MET A 501 -11.66 -3.21 -17.16
C MET A 501 -12.12 -1.90 -16.51
N PHE A 502 -11.85 -1.69 -15.22
CA PHE A 502 -12.17 -0.44 -14.52
C PHE A 502 -11.54 0.79 -15.20
N TRP A 503 -10.26 0.73 -15.57
CA TRP A 503 -9.60 1.85 -16.26
C TRP A 503 -10.08 2.09 -17.69
N SER A 504 -10.72 1.11 -18.34
CA SER A 504 -11.30 1.26 -19.68
C SER A 504 -12.77 1.70 -19.69
N LEU A 505 -13.40 1.86 -18.52
CA LEU A 505 -14.74 2.44 -18.40
C LEU A 505 -14.80 3.84 -19.02
N GLY A 506 -15.65 3.99 -20.02
CA GLY A 506 -15.80 5.22 -20.82
C GLY A 506 -14.54 5.67 -21.57
N ALA A 507 -13.55 4.80 -21.73
CA ALA A 507 -12.35 5.11 -22.51
C ALA A 507 -12.64 5.09 -24.02
N PRO A 508 -11.98 5.95 -24.82
CA PRO A 508 -12.03 5.81 -26.27
C PRO A 508 -11.42 4.46 -26.70
N PRO A 509 -11.90 3.84 -27.79
CA PRO A 509 -11.38 2.56 -28.24
C PRO A 509 -9.88 2.65 -28.57
N PRO A 510 -9.05 1.68 -28.11
CA PRO A 510 -7.60 1.77 -28.24
C PRO A 510 -7.15 1.74 -29.70
N PRO A 511 -6.02 2.41 -30.05
CA PRO A 511 -5.47 2.36 -31.40
C PRO A 511 -5.14 0.92 -31.79
N ARG A 512 -5.51 0.53 -33.02
CA ARG A 512 -5.24 -0.83 -33.53
C ARG A 512 -3.75 -1.14 -33.51
N ALA A 513 -3.38 -2.29 -32.95
CA ALA A 513 -2.00 -2.76 -32.95
C ALA A 513 -1.47 -2.92 -34.39
N ALA A 514 -0.19 -2.61 -34.59
CA ALA A 514 0.44 -2.66 -35.92
C ALA A 514 0.40 -4.10 -36.46
N GLY A 515 -0.24 -4.30 -37.62
CA GLY A 515 -0.43 -5.61 -38.24
C GLY A 515 -1.76 -6.31 -37.92
N SER A 516 -2.64 -5.75 -37.08
CA SER A 516 -4.00 -6.27 -36.91
C SER A 516 -4.79 -6.24 -38.24
N PRO A 517 -5.57 -7.27 -38.57
CA PRO A 517 -6.43 -7.26 -39.75
C PRO A 517 -7.49 -6.13 -39.67
N PRO A 518 -8.01 -5.65 -40.81
CA PRO A 518 -9.06 -4.64 -40.80
C PRO A 518 -10.33 -5.21 -40.15
N ALA A 519 -10.81 -4.55 -39.08
CA ALA A 519 -12.09 -4.90 -38.46
C ALA A 519 -13.25 -4.80 -39.47
N SER A 520 -14.35 -5.51 -39.16
CA SER A 520 -15.54 -5.57 -40.01
C SER A 520 -16.14 -4.20 -40.31
N ARG A 521 -16.90 -4.11 -41.41
CA ARG A 521 -17.22 -2.87 -42.14
C ARG A 521 -18.16 -1.87 -41.43
N ASN A 522 -18.42 -2.04 -40.13
CA ASN A 522 -19.52 -1.41 -39.38
C ASN A 522 -19.07 -0.67 -38.08
N GLU A 523 -17.78 -0.37 -37.88
CA GLU A 523 -17.35 0.53 -36.79
C GLU A 523 -17.78 1.99 -37.09
N PRO A 524 -18.40 2.72 -36.13
CA PRO A 524 -18.65 4.15 -36.24
C PRO A 524 -17.37 4.97 -36.37
N HIS A 525 -17.42 6.08 -37.14
CA HIS A 525 -16.27 6.93 -37.42
C HIS A 525 -15.92 7.90 -36.27
N LEU A 526 -15.45 7.38 -35.14
CA LEU A 526 -14.84 8.16 -34.06
C LEU A 526 -13.47 7.57 -33.70
N ARG A 527 -12.39 8.19 -34.22
CA ARG A 527 -11.00 7.84 -33.88
C ARG A 527 -10.27 9.07 -33.33
N PRO A 528 -9.75 9.01 -32.10
CA PRO A 528 -8.70 9.93 -31.64
C PRO A 528 -7.37 9.71 -32.37
N ARG A 529 -6.37 10.50 -31.98
CA ARG A 529 -4.95 10.29 -32.34
C ARG A 529 -4.42 8.97 -31.74
N SER A 530 -3.20 8.59 -32.15
CA SER A 530 -2.36 7.65 -31.41
C SER A 530 -2.25 8.09 -29.95
N ILE A 531 -2.70 7.23 -29.04
CA ILE A 531 -2.70 7.46 -27.59
C ILE A 531 -1.30 7.13 -27.06
N GLU A 532 -0.58 8.12 -26.55
CA GLU A 532 0.70 7.92 -25.86
C GLU A 532 0.47 7.43 -24.41
N PRO A 533 1.47 6.81 -23.74
CA PRO A 533 1.33 6.38 -22.35
C PRO A 533 0.95 7.51 -21.37
N THR A 534 1.34 8.75 -21.69
CA THR A 534 0.92 9.97 -20.98
C THR A 534 -0.59 10.19 -21.03
N ASP A 535 -1.21 9.92 -22.16
CA ASP A 535 -2.63 10.16 -22.40
C ASP A 535 -3.49 9.15 -21.60
N ILE A 536 -2.97 7.94 -21.40
CA ILE A 536 -3.58 6.91 -20.55
C ILE A 536 -3.60 7.37 -19.08
N ASN A 537 -2.47 7.86 -18.56
CA ASN A 537 -2.42 8.38 -17.19
C ASN A 537 -3.25 9.65 -17.02
N TRP A 538 -3.30 10.53 -18.03
CA TRP A 538 -4.23 11.65 -18.05
C TRP A 538 -5.69 11.19 -17.95
N PHE A 539 -6.11 10.21 -18.76
CA PHE A 539 -7.48 9.67 -18.73
C PHE A 539 -7.85 8.93 -17.42
N ARG A 540 -6.86 8.38 -16.69
CA ARG A 540 -7.09 7.76 -15.37
C ARG A 540 -7.56 8.79 -14.35
N PHE A 541 -6.84 9.90 -14.24
CA PHE A 541 -7.06 10.95 -13.24
C PHE A 541 -8.07 12.02 -13.69
N HIS A 542 -8.16 12.28 -15.00
CA HIS A 542 -9.08 13.21 -15.64
C HIS A 542 -10.01 12.50 -16.64
N PRO A 543 -10.88 11.58 -16.16
CA PRO A 543 -11.86 10.91 -17.01
C PRO A 543 -12.96 11.89 -17.47
N PRO A 544 -13.62 11.64 -18.62
CA PRO A 544 -14.86 12.34 -18.98
C PRO A 544 -15.98 12.03 -17.99
N GLN A 545 -16.99 12.89 -17.91
CA GLN A 545 -18.03 12.85 -16.89
C GLN A 545 -18.80 11.51 -16.89
N GLU A 546 -19.06 10.94 -18.06
CA GLU A 546 -19.74 9.65 -18.22
C GLU A 546 -18.89 8.48 -17.72
N ALA A 547 -17.57 8.53 -17.92
CA ALA A 547 -16.64 7.54 -17.38
C ALA A 547 -16.58 7.64 -15.85
N LEU A 548 -16.57 8.86 -15.30
CA LEU A 548 -16.55 9.09 -13.86
C LEU A 548 -17.83 8.53 -13.21
N GLN A 549 -19.01 8.83 -13.77
CA GLN A 549 -20.30 8.31 -13.28
C GLN A 549 -20.38 6.77 -13.28
N LEU A 550 -19.79 6.11 -14.29
CA LEU A 550 -19.70 4.64 -14.32
C LEU A 550 -18.79 4.09 -13.21
N ARG A 551 -17.66 4.75 -12.94
CA ARG A 551 -16.77 4.39 -11.81
C ARG A 551 -17.46 4.66 -10.47
N GLU A 552 -18.21 5.76 -10.34
CA GLU A 552 -18.98 6.12 -9.15
C GLU A 552 -20.03 5.06 -8.81
N LEU A 553 -20.79 4.56 -9.79
CA LEU A 553 -21.77 3.49 -9.56
C LEU A 553 -21.14 2.19 -9.04
N ILE A 554 -19.94 1.82 -9.53
CA ILE A 554 -19.18 0.66 -9.03
C ILE A 554 -18.70 0.90 -7.59
N GLY A 555 -18.25 2.12 -7.28
CA GLY A 555 -17.91 2.53 -5.93
C GLY A 555 -19.10 2.41 -4.97
N ARG A 556 -20.27 2.96 -5.36
CA ARG A 556 -21.50 2.95 -4.55
C ARG A 556 -21.98 1.53 -4.29
N ALA A 557 -22.00 0.67 -5.31
CA ALA A 557 -22.31 -0.75 -5.16
C ALA A 557 -21.40 -1.43 -4.12
N TYR A 558 -20.07 -1.31 -4.30
CA TYR A 558 -19.08 -1.90 -3.40
C TYR A 558 -19.23 -1.42 -1.94
N LEU A 559 -19.48 -0.13 -1.73
CA LEU A 559 -19.65 0.42 -0.38
C LEU A 559 -20.98 0.04 0.25
N LEU A 560 -22.07 -0.06 -0.52
CA LEU A 560 -23.36 -0.58 -0.03
C LEU A 560 -23.27 -2.07 0.33
N ASP A 561 -22.62 -2.88 -0.51
CA ASP A 561 -22.36 -4.30 -0.23
C ASP A 561 -21.59 -4.48 1.08
N LEU A 562 -20.51 -3.71 1.27
CA LEU A 562 -19.76 -3.71 2.54
C LEU A 562 -20.58 -3.19 3.72
N ALA A 563 -21.39 -2.13 3.54
CA ALA A 563 -22.19 -1.54 4.61
C ALA A 563 -23.22 -2.55 5.16
N VAL A 564 -23.97 -3.23 4.29
CA VAL A 564 -24.93 -4.26 4.70
C VAL A 564 -24.20 -5.44 5.32
N LEU A 565 -23.19 -6.00 4.65
CA LEU A 565 -22.44 -7.15 5.18
C LEU A 565 -21.75 -6.86 6.53
N GLY A 566 -21.35 -5.61 6.79
CA GLY A 566 -20.75 -5.18 8.06
C GLY A 566 -21.71 -5.28 9.26
N GLN A 567 -23.02 -5.28 9.04
CA GLN A 567 -24.02 -5.48 10.09
C GLN A 567 -24.24 -6.95 10.46
N SER A 568 -24.05 -7.88 9.50
CA SER A 568 -24.26 -9.33 9.66
C SER A 568 -23.74 -9.89 11.00
N ASP A 569 -24.46 -10.83 11.59
CA ASP A 569 -24.10 -11.46 12.87
C ASP A 569 -22.81 -12.29 12.76
N ALA A 570 -22.52 -12.80 11.57
CA ALA A 570 -21.22 -13.31 11.16
C ALA A 570 -20.91 -12.97 9.69
N VAL A 571 -19.63 -13.00 9.30
CA VAL A 571 -19.17 -12.80 7.93
C VAL A 571 -18.19 -13.91 7.55
N VAL A 572 -18.36 -14.50 6.36
CA VAL A 572 -17.46 -15.49 5.74
C VAL A 572 -16.82 -14.89 4.49
N CYS A 573 -15.49 -14.86 4.41
CA CYS A 573 -14.78 -14.26 3.27
C CYS A 573 -13.32 -14.71 3.12
N GLY A 574 -12.68 -14.39 1.99
CA GLY A 574 -11.25 -14.65 1.77
C GLY A 574 -10.37 -13.45 2.13
N VAL A 575 -9.43 -13.62 3.07
CA VAL A 575 -8.62 -12.52 3.65
C VAL A 575 -7.67 -11.81 2.66
N SER A 576 -7.34 -12.45 1.53
CA SER A 576 -6.73 -11.78 0.36
C SER A 576 -7.47 -10.48 0.02
N SER A 577 -8.80 -10.51 -0.04
CA SER A 577 -9.65 -9.34 -0.31
C SER A 577 -9.52 -8.27 0.78
N ILE A 578 -9.27 -7.03 0.35
CA ILE A 578 -9.32 -5.88 1.25
C ILE A 578 -10.75 -5.69 1.78
N GLY A 579 -11.79 -5.97 0.99
CA GLY A 579 -13.19 -5.97 1.45
C GLY A 579 -13.42 -6.91 2.62
N CYS A 580 -12.88 -8.13 2.55
CA CYS A 580 -12.92 -9.09 3.67
C CYS A 580 -12.23 -8.54 4.94
N ARG A 581 -11.08 -7.87 4.78
CA ARG A 581 -10.35 -7.25 5.89
C ARG A 581 -11.04 -6.00 6.47
N LEU A 582 -11.75 -5.23 5.64
CA LEU A 582 -12.59 -4.10 6.06
C LEU A 582 -13.80 -4.60 6.86
N LEU A 583 -14.48 -5.66 6.41
CA LEU A 583 -15.64 -6.24 7.13
C LEU A 583 -15.30 -6.65 8.58
N ALA A 584 -14.11 -7.20 8.83
CA ALA A 584 -13.66 -7.47 10.20
C ALA A 584 -13.64 -6.19 11.07
N VAL A 585 -13.18 -5.06 10.52
CA VAL A 585 -13.14 -3.76 11.21
C VAL A 585 -14.55 -3.23 11.44
N MET A 586 -15.44 -3.33 10.44
CA MET A 586 -16.84 -2.89 10.50
C MET A 586 -17.65 -3.67 11.54
N MET A 587 -17.40 -4.97 11.68
CA MET A 587 -17.97 -5.81 12.74
C MET A 587 -17.42 -5.50 14.14
N GLY A 588 -16.20 -4.94 14.23
CA GLY A 588 -15.52 -4.64 15.49
C GLY A 588 -14.81 -5.86 16.12
N TRP A 589 -13.74 -5.59 16.88
CA TRP A 589 -12.78 -6.61 17.34
C TRP A 589 -13.42 -7.76 18.12
N GLU A 590 -14.31 -7.43 19.06
CA GLU A 590 -14.96 -8.43 19.92
C GLU A 590 -15.84 -9.40 19.11
N LYS A 591 -16.59 -8.88 18.12
CA LYS A 591 -17.48 -9.67 17.26
C LYS A 591 -16.62 -10.48 16.28
N ALA A 592 -15.80 -9.81 15.50
CA ALA A 592 -14.99 -10.40 14.44
C ALA A 592 -13.97 -11.42 14.96
N ILE A 593 -13.11 -10.99 15.89
CA ILE A 593 -11.87 -11.70 16.25
C ILE A 593 -12.05 -12.55 17.52
N GLU A 594 -12.63 -12.01 18.58
CA GLU A 594 -12.69 -12.71 19.88
C GLU A 594 -13.83 -13.75 19.94
N ARG A 595 -14.99 -13.41 19.38
CA ARG A 595 -16.14 -14.31 19.24
C ARG A 595 -16.10 -15.12 17.93
N GLY A 596 -15.05 -14.96 17.12
CA GLY A 596 -14.84 -15.71 15.87
C GLY A 596 -15.96 -15.55 14.84
N LYS A 597 -16.60 -14.37 14.78
CA LYS A 597 -17.70 -14.13 13.82
C LYS A 597 -17.23 -13.62 12.46
N TRP A 598 -15.96 -13.23 12.32
CA TRP A 598 -15.31 -13.07 11.03
C TRP A 598 -14.53 -14.35 10.72
N GLN A 599 -14.96 -15.08 9.70
CA GLN A 599 -14.43 -16.38 9.33
C GLN A 599 -13.71 -16.30 7.98
N ASN A 600 -12.38 -16.43 8.03
CA ASN A 600 -11.56 -16.58 6.84
C ASN A 600 -11.75 -17.97 6.22
N VAL A 601 -11.88 -18.06 4.89
CA VAL A 601 -11.83 -19.30 4.10
C VAL A 601 -10.60 -19.39 3.18
N ASP A 602 -9.78 -18.34 3.11
CA ASP A 602 -8.51 -18.30 2.38
C ASP A 602 -7.35 -18.78 3.27
N GLY A 603 -7.21 -20.11 3.40
CA GLY A 603 -6.16 -20.77 4.16
C GLY A 603 -6.14 -20.47 5.66
N THR A 604 -4.99 -20.73 6.30
CA THR A 604 -4.76 -20.51 7.74
C THR A 604 -4.34 -19.06 8.07
N TRP A 605 -4.50 -18.13 7.13
CA TRP A 605 -4.09 -16.75 7.30
C TRP A 605 -4.99 -16.00 8.30
N HIS A 606 -4.36 -15.16 9.12
CA HIS A 606 -5.03 -14.31 10.10
C HIS A 606 -5.34 -12.93 9.51
N TRP A 607 -6.27 -12.21 10.14
CA TRP A 607 -6.45 -10.79 9.84
C TRP A 607 -5.15 -10.00 10.08
N LYS A 608 -4.79 -9.19 9.09
CA LYS A 608 -3.80 -8.11 9.12
C LYS A 608 -4.46 -6.94 8.38
N GLY A 609 -4.23 -5.71 8.82
CA GLY A 609 -4.78 -4.52 8.16
C GLY A 609 -4.10 -4.25 6.81
N ILE A 610 -3.20 -3.27 6.79
CA ILE A 610 -2.40 -2.94 5.61
C ILE A 610 -1.40 -4.07 5.35
N ILE A 611 -1.32 -4.48 4.08
CA ILE A 611 -0.29 -5.35 3.53
C ILE A 611 0.36 -4.53 2.41
N TRP A 612 1.67 -4.37 2.52
CA TRP A 612 2.53 -3.48 1.73
C TRP A 612 3.71 -4.27 1.15
#